data_AF-N6TIT5-F1
#
_entry.id   AF-N6TIT5-F1
#
_cell.length_a   1.000
_cell.length_b   1.000
_cell.length_c   1.000
_cell.angle_alpha   90.00
_cell.angle_beta   90.00
_cell.angle_gamma   90.00
#
_symmetry.space_group_name_H-M   'P 1'
#
loop_
_entity.id
_entity.type
_entity.pdbx_description
1 polymer ?
#
loop_
_entity_poly.entity_id
_entity_poly.type
_entity_poly.pdbx_seq_one_letter_code
_entity_poly.pdbx_strand_id
1 'polypeptide(L)'
;MRPIHQQMQKYIGLNDYTKDNNTVVLTGGPGGSSTGIGNFQEIGPWDEAQNIRNYSWINYLNVLFVDNPVGTGYSFVEDVNDSSLFAGDNEAISNDFLVLLKGFFTQKPEFEAVPLYIYGQSYGKMTVDIALKLHQEFMAARINCNFKGIGLGDAWVSPISSLTSWPPYLLNLVNTVIEVQ
;
A
#
# COMPACT_ATOMS: atom_id res chain seq x y z
N MET A 1 -8.00 14.58 -17.72
CA MET A 1 -7.57 13.72 -16.59
C MET A 1 -8.65 13.82 -15.53
N ARG A 2 -8.98 12.75 -14.77
CA ARG A 2 -9.98 12.86 -13.69
C ARG A 2 -9.45 13.86 -12.62
N PRO A 3 -10.30 14.75 -12.07
CA PRO A 3 -9.89 15.76 -11.08
C PRO A 3 -9.71 15.12 -9.68
N ILE A 4 -8.72 14.25 -9.58
CA ILE A 4 -8.38 13.46 -8.39
C ILE A 4 -6.92 13.67 -8.02
N HIS A 5 -6.63 13.67 -6.72
CA HIS A 5 -5.29 13.86 -6.18
C HIS A 5 -4.96 12.73 -5.20
N GLN A 6 -3.85 12.03 -5.44
CA GLN A 6 -3.35 11.02 -4.52
C GLN A 6 -2.10 11.51 -3.79
N GLN A 7 -2.14 11.46 -2.46
CA GLN A 7 -1.00 11.76 -1.61
C GLN A 7 -0.02 10.58 -1.60
N MET A 8 1.24 10.89 -1.90
CA MET A 8 2.38 9.99 -1.71
C MET A 8 3.44 10.69 -0.87
N GLN A 9 3.82 10.07 0.24
CA GLN A 9 4.94 10.49 1.07
C GLN A 9 6.14 9.56 0.84
N LYS A 10 7.24 10.12 0.32
CA LYS A 10 8.47 9.40 0.05
C LYS A 10 9.51 9.62 1.14
N TYR A 11 10.05 8.54 1.66
CA TYR A 11 11.31 8.51 2.39
C TYR A 11 12.36 7.82 1.54
N ILE A 12 13.47 8.50 1.34
CA ILE A 12 14.65 7.93 0.72
C ILE A 12 15.42 7.15 1.79
N GLY A 13 15.81 5.91 1.47
CA GLY A 13 16.59 5.07 2.36
C GLY A 13 17.85 5.78 2.85
N LEU A 14 18.29 5.49 4.07
CA LEU A 14 19.46 6.16 4.67
C LEU A 14 20.80 5.79 3.99
N ASN A 15 20.80 4.80 3.09
CA ASN A 15 21.95 4.41 2.28
C ASN A 15 21.92 5.07 0.90
N ASP A 16 22.59 4.46 -0.08
CA ASP A 16 22.54 4.88 -1.48
C ASP A 16 21.15 4.59 -2.05
N TYR A 17 20.35 5.65 -2.24
CA TYR A 17 18.96 5.58 -2.68
C TYR A 17 18.76 4.89 -4.03
N THR A 18 19.81 4.72 -4.84
CA THR A 18 19.73 3.98 -6.10
C THR A 18 19.91 2.47 -5.93
N LYS A 19 20.34 2.03 -4.74
CA LYS A 19 20.57 0.62 -4.38
C LYS A 19 19.48 0.05 -3.48
N ASP A 20 18.79 0.90 -2.72
CA ASP A 20 17.69 0.48 -1.87
C ASP A 20 16.40 0.29 -2.68
N ASN A 21 15.69 -0.82 -2.46
CA ASN A 21 14.48 -1.12 -3.23
C ASN A 21 13.37 -0.09 -2.95
N ASN A 22 12.63 0.29 -3.99
CA ASN A 22 11.38 1.04 -3.84
C ASN A 22 10.31 0.12 -3.28
N THR A 23 9.74 0.49 -2.14
CA THR A 23 8.63 -0.23 -1.52
C THR A 23 7.46 0.72 -1.32
N VAL A 24 6.40 0.52 -2.09
CA VAL A 24 5.11 1.16 -1.83
C VAL A 24 4.48 0.47 -0.63
N VAL A 25 3.95 1.25 0.30
CA VAL A 25 3.21 0.74 1.47
C VAL A 25 1.76 1.20 1.37
N LEU A 26 0.85 0.22 1.38
CA LEU A 26 -0.59 0.40 1.32
C LEU A 26 -1.24 -0.19 2.58
N THR A 27 -1.88 0.65 3.38
CA THR A 27 -2.77 0.20 4.46
C THR A 27 -4.11 -0.30 3.92
N GLY A 28 -4.91 -0.94 4.78
CA GLY A 28 -6.18 -1.56 4.40
C GLY A 28 -7.42 -0.70 4.65
N GLY A 29 -8.46 -1.30 5.25
CA GLY A 29 -9.75 -0.67 5.53
C GLY A 29 -10.89 -1.27 4.71
N PRO A 30 -11.07 -0.91 3.42
CA PRO A 30 -10.34 0.09 2.63
C PRO A 30 -10.49 1.52 3.17
N GLY A 31 -9.55 2.41 2.87
CA GLY A 31 -9.58 3.82 3.31
C GLY A 31 -8.71 4.15 4.52
N GLY A 32 -7.86 3.23 4.97
CA GLY A 32 -6.81 3.52 5.94
C GLY A 32 -5.71 4.36 5.29
N SER A 33 -5.25 5.41 5.97
CA SER A 33 -4.17 6.27 5.48
C SER A 33 -2.81 5.62 5.70
N SER A 34 -2.06 5.37 4.63
CA SER A 34 -0.69 4.86 4.74
C SER A 34 0.27 5.94 5.23
N THR A 35 0.01 7.21 4.91
CA THR A 35 0.81 8.34 5.41
C THR A 35 0.57 8.61 6.90
N GLY A 36 -0.61 8.27 7.42
CA GLY A 36 -0.93 8.29 8.85
C GLY A 36 -0.50 7.01 9.56
N ILE A 37 -1.18 5.89 9.28
CA ILE A 37 -1.02 4.61 9.98
C ILE A 37 0.32 3.96 9.61
N GLY A 38 0.55 3.70 8.33
CA GLY A 38 1.77 3.02 7.87
C GLY A 38 3.05 3.74 8.29
N ASN A 39 3.05 5.07 8.19
CA ASN A 39 4.20 5.89 8.58
C ASN A 39 4.28 6.09 10.10
N PHE A 40 3.26 6.67 10.73
CA PHE A 40 3.34 7.13 12.12
C PHE A 40 2.90 6.11 13.15
N GLN A 41 2.23 5.03 12.79
CA GLN A 41 1.84 3.97 13.75
C GLN A 41 2.64 2.68 13.57
N GLU A 42 3.17 2.42 12.36
CA GLU A 42 3.79 1.13 12.03
C GLU A 42 5.30 1.25 11.77
N ILE A 43 5.70 1.50 10.51
CA ILE A 43 7.05 1.21 10.01
C ILE A 43 7.85 2.46 9.61
N GLY A 44 7.26 3.64 9.69
CA GLY A 44 7.95 4.90 9.41
C GLY A 44 8.94 5.31 10.50
N PRO A 45 9.76 6.34 10.25
CA PRO A 45 10.84 6.74 11.13
C PRO A 45 10.40 7.33 12.47
N TRP A 46 9.21 7.92 12.53
CA TRP A 46 8.70 8.62 13.71
C TRP A 46 7.37 8.01 14.15
N ASP A 47 7.19 7.81 15.45
CA ASP A 47 5.88 7.49 16.01
C ASP A 47 4.99 8.75 16.14
N GLU A 48 3.73 8.56 16.53
CA GLU A 48 2.76 9.66 16.71
C GLU A 48 3.17 10.65 17.81
N ALA A 49 3.99 10.21 18.77
CA ALA A 49 4.56 11.05 19.82
C ALA A 49 5.89 11.71 19.40
N GLN A 50 6.25 11.63 18.12
CA GLN A 50 7.46 12.19 17.52
C GLN A 50 8.77 11.58 18.08
N ASN A 51 8.73 10.34 18.57
CA ASN A 51 9.94 9.60 18.90
C ASN A 51 10.47 8.88 17.66
N ILE A 52 11.80 8.80 17.53
CA ILE A 52 12.45 8.03 16.48
C ILE A 52 12.30 6.54 16.75
N ARG A 53 11.85 5.77 15.75
CA ARG A 53 11.82 4.30 15.81
C ARG A 53 13.18 3.70 15.52
N ASN A 54 13.58 2.70 16.31
CA ASN A 54 14.77 1.89 16.07
C ASN A 54 14.54 0.73 15.07
N TYR A 55 13.31 0.52 14.59
CA TYR A 55 12.95 -0.55 13.65
C TYR A 55 12.29 -0.06 12.34
N SER A 56 12.57 1.18 11.92
CA SER A 56 11.96 1.71 10.69
C SER A 56 12.45 1.02 9.41
N TRP A 57 11.54 0.81 8.47
CA TRP A 57 11.87 0.26 7.14
C TRP A 57 12.75 1.20 6.31
N ILE A 58 12.76 2.49 6.60
CA ILE A 58 13.60 3.46 5.87
C ILE A 58 15.11 3.22 6.07
N ASN A 59 15.48 2.39 7.05
CA ASN A 59 16.87 2.00 7.28
C ASN A 59 17.39 1.03 6.19
N TYR A 60 16.48 0.41 5.42
CA TYR A 60 16.80 -0.66 4.48
C TYR A 60 16.20 -0.45 3.08
N LEU A 61 15.21 0.44 2.95
CA LEU A 61 14.39 0.58 1.76
C LEU A 61 14.09 2.07 1.47
N ASN A 62 13.86 2.38 0.20
CA ASN A 62 13.09 3.57 -0.16
C ASN A 62 11.61 3.25 0.10
N VAL A 63 10.95 4.04 0.94
CA VAL A 63 9.55 3.78 1.33
C VAL A 63 8.62 4.85 0.76
N LEU A 64 7.59 4.41 0.06
CA LEU A 64 6.54 5.25 -0.54
C LEU A 64 5.20 4.97 0.15
N PHE A 65 4.85 5.76 1.15
CA PHE A 65 3.52 5.66 1.77
C PHE A 65 2.51 6.34 0.86
N VAL A 66 1.48 5.61 0.42
CA VAL A 66 0.45 6.16 -0.47
C VAL A 66 -0.91 6.06 0.20
N ASP A 67 -1.58 7.19 0.32
CA ASP A 67 -2.98 7.20 0.73
C ASP A 67 -3.86 6.76 -0.43
N ASN A 68 -4.40 5.55 -0.34
CA ASN A 68 -5.16 4.92 -1.42
C ASN A 68 -6.36 4.16 -0.84
N PRO A 69 -7.54 4.20 -1.48
CA PRO A 69 -7.89 4.93 -2.71
C PRO A 69 -8.07 6.45 -2.53
N VAL A 70 -8.40 7.18 -3.60
CA VAL A 70 -8.71 8.62 -3.51
C VAL A 70 -9.86 8.83 -2.50
N GLY A 71 -9.74 9.86 -1.65
CA GLY A 71 -10.62 10.09 -0.48
C GLY A 71 -10.03 9.57 0.83
N THR A 72 -8.91 8.84 0.78
CA THR A 72 -8.18 8.33 1.93
C THR A 72 -7.14 9.34 2.42
N GLY A 73 -7.01 9.52 3.74
CA GLY A 73 -5.95 10.37 4.31
C GLY A 73 -5.93 11.77 3.69
N TYR A 74 -4.83 12.13 3.06
CA TYR A 74 -4.69 13.41 2.34
C TYR A 74 -4.96 13.32 0.83
N SER A 75 -5.35 12.15 0.30
CA SER A 75 -5.82 11.99 -1.08
C SER A 75 -7.26 12.48 -1.21
N PHE A 76 -7.54 13.36 -2.17
CA PHE A 76 -8.84 14.02 -2.30
C PHE A 76 -9.30 14.15 -3.75
N VAL A 77 -10.59 14.41 -3.92
CA VAL A 77 -11.23 14.78 -5.19
C VAL A 77 -11.57 16.27 -5.16
N GLU A 78 -11.58 16.95 -6.31
CA GLU A 78 -11.92 18.38 -6.35
C GLU A 78 -13.37 18.66 -5.95
N ASP A 79 -14.31 17.79 -6.33
CA ASP A 79 -15.72 17.87 -5.92
C ASP A 79 -16.13 16.64 -5.09
N VAL A 80 -16.17 16.82 -3.76
CA VAL A 80 -16.54 15.75 -2.82
C VAL A 80 -17.99 15.30 -2.93
N ASN A 81 -18.85 16.08 -3.60
CA ASN A 81 -20.25 15.71 -3.80
C ASN A 81 -20.46 14.85 -5.06
N ASP A 82 -19.48 14.83 -5.97
CA ASP A 82 -19.49 13.95 -7.14
C ASP A 82 -18.95 12.56 -6.77
N SER A 83 -19.87 11.67 -6.39
CA SER A 83 -19.55 10.28 -6.05
C SER A 83 -18.80 9.51 -7.16
N SER A 84 -18.89 9.94 -8.43
CA SER A 84 -18.19 9.29 -9.55
C SER A 84 -16.67 9.53 -9.54
N LEU A 85 -16.21 10.51 -8.76
CA LEU A 85 -14.77 10.77 -8.57
C LEU A 85 -14.12 9.80 -7.59
N PHE A 86 -14.90 9.05 -6.80
CA PHE A 86 -14.40 8.02 -5.91
C PHE A 86 -14.38 6.66 -6.61
N ALA A 87 -13.46 5.78 -6.21
CA ALA A 87 -13.37 4.44 -6.75
C ALA A 87 -14.48 3.54 -6.15
N GLY A 88 -15.34 3.00 -7.01
CA GLY A 88 -16.43 2.09 -6.60
C GLY A 88 -16.03 0.62 -6.48
N ASP A 89 -14.90 0.24 -7.08
CA ASP A 89 -14.39 -1.14 -7.10
C ASP A 89 -12.86 -1.17 -7.22
N ASN A 90 -12.27 -2.37 -7.07
CA ASN A 90 -10.82 -2.55 -7.12
C ASN A 90 -10.22 -2.27 -8.51
N GLU A 91 -11.00 -2.36 -9.59
CA GLU A 91 -10.52 -2.01 -10.92
C GLU A 91 -10.29 -0.50 -11.04
N ALA A 92 -11.26 0.31 -10.59
CA ALA A 92 -11.13 1.76 -10.49
C ALA A 92 -9.96 2.16 -9.60
N ILE A 93 -9.79 1.52 -8.44
CA ILE A 93 -8.64 1.74 -7.55
C ILE A 93 -7.32 1.48 -8.27
N SER A 94 -7.22 0.35 -8.99
CA SER A 94 -6.01 -0.05 -9.71
C SER A 94 -5.68 0.90 -10.86
N ASN A 95 -6.70 1.38 -11.58
CA ASN A 95 -6.53 2.36 -12.65
C ASN A 95 -6.01 3.71 -12.12
N ASP A 96 -6.58 4.22 -11.03
CA ASP A 96 -6.13 5.48 -10.42
C ASP A 96 -4.71 5.36 -9.85
N PHE A 97 -4.40 4.23 -9.21
CA PHE A 97 -3.06 3.95 -8.69
C PHE A 97 -2.01 3.87 -9.80
N LEU A 98 -2.35 3.29 -10.96
CA LEU A 98 -1.45 3.27 -12.11
C LEU A 98 -1.16 4.68 -12.64
N VAL A 99 -2.15 5.57 -12.64
CA VAL A 99 -1.94 6.99 -13.02
C VAL A 99 -0.94 7.65 -12.06
N LEU A 100 -1.08 7.43 -10.75
CA LEU A 100 -0.11 7.90 -9.76
C LEU A 100 1.30 7.38 -10.05
N LEU A 101 1.47 6.07 -10.26
CA LEU A 101 2.80 5.49 -10.54
C LEU A 101 3.42 6.05 -11.83
N LYS A 102 2.64 6.19 -12.91
CA LYS A 102 3.13 6.82 -14.15
C LYS A 102 3.59 8.25 -13.89
N GLY A 103 2.83 9.01 -13.10
CA GLY A 103 3.18 10.38 -12.69
C GLY A 103 4.45 10.43 -11.84
N PHE A 104 4.63 9.47 -10.92
CA PHE A 104 5.83 9.34 -10.10
C PHE A 104 7.08 9.09 -10.97
N PHE A 105 7.05 8.07 -11.84
CA PHE A 105 8.19 7.76 -12.71
C PHE A 105 8.49 8.86 -13.74
N THR A 106 7.46 9.56 -14.24
CA THR A 106 7.65 10.73 -15.10
C THR A 106 8.41 11.86 -14.37
N GLN A 107 8.10 12.09 -13.09
CA GLN A 107 8.76 13.14 -12.29
C GLN A 107 10.10 12.70 -11.70
N LYS A 108 10.30 11.39 -11.54
CA LYS A 108 11.44 10.76 -10.87
C LYS A 108 11.96 9.55 -11.68
N PRO A 109 12.42 9.78 -12.93
CA PRO A 109 12.80 8.71 -13.86
C PRO A 109 13.95 7.84 -13.34
N GLU A 110 14.80 8.39 -12.45
CA GLU A 110 15.88 7.64 -11.80
C GLU A 110 15.40 6.43 -10.99
N PHE A 111 14.12 6.39 -10.60
CA PHE A 111 13.52 5.29 -9.86
C PHE A 111 12.93 4.19 -10.76
N GLU A 112 12.83 4.38 -12.09
CA GLU A 112 12.30 3.35 -13.00
C GLU A 112 13.16 2.08 -12.99
N ALA A 113 14.48 2.24 -12.90
CA ALA A 113 15.44 1.13 -12.87
C ALA A 113 15.56 0.46 -11.49
N VAL A 114 15.13 1.14 -10.42
CA VAL A 114 15.24 0.65 -9.04
C VAL A 114 14.13 -0.39 -8.79
N PRO A 115 14.45 -1.57 -8.22
CA PRO A 115 13.45 -2.61 -7.96
C PRO A 115 12.24 -2.07 -7.19
N LEU A 116 11.04 -2.35 -7.70
CA LEU A 116 9.77 -1.91 -7.11
C LEU A 116 9.01 -3.10 -6.51
N TYR A 117 8.62 -2.96 -5.25
CA TYR A 117 7.71 -3.84 -4.54
C TYR A 117 6.48 -3.07 -4.05
N ILE A 118 5.35 -3.76 -3.92
CA ILE A 118 4.15 -3.20 -3.27
C ILE A 118 3.83 -4.06 -2.06
N TYR A 119 3.90 -3.46 -0.88
CA TYR A 119 3.46 -4.06 0.36
C TYR A 119 2.04 -3.60 0.67
N GLY A 120 1.18 -4.56 1.03
CA GLY A 120 -0.21 -4.32 1.39
C GLY A 120 -0.60 -5.04 2.65
N GLN A 121 -1.54 -4.47 3.42
CA GLN A 121 -2.09 -5.13 4.61
C GLN A 121 -3.60 -5.00 4.73
N SER A 122 -4.21 -5.82 5.59
CA SER A 122 -5.65 -5.79 5.88
C SER A 122 -6.49 -5.96 4.62
N TYR A 123 -7.05 -4.93 3.98
CA TYR A 123 -7.76 -5.05 2.68
C TYR A 123 -6.78 -5.30 1.50
N GLY A 124 -5.84 -6.22 1.68
CA GLY A 124 -4.74 -6.52 0.76
C GLY A 124 -5.17 -7.13 -0.57
N LYS A 125 -6.46 -7.52 -0.73
CA LYS A 125 -7.02 -7.79 -2.06
C LYS A 125 -6.78 -6.62 -3.04
N MET A 126 -6.87 -5.39 -2.56
CA MET A 126 -6.57 -4.19 -3.34
C MET A 126 -5.13 -4.20 -3.87
N THR A 127 -4.16 -4.56 -3.03
CA THR A 127 -2.74 -4.67 -3.42
C THR A 127 -2.52 -5.74 -4.49
N VAL A 128 -3.21 -6.87 -4.39
CA VAL A 128 -3.15 -7.92 -5.42
C VAL A 128 -3.66 -7.41 -6.76
N ASP A 129 -4.81 -6.75 -6.77
CA ASP A 129 -5.44 -6.24 -8.00
C ASP A 129 -4.59 -5.11 -8.64
N ILE A 130 -4.02 -4.21 -7.82
CA ILE A 130 -3.06 -3.18 -8.26
C ILE A 130 -1.83 -3.82 -8.91
N ALA A 131 -1.24 -4.82 -8.26
CA ALA A 131 -0.04 -5.49 -8.75
C ALA A 131 -0.28 -6.24 -10.06
N LEU A 132 -1.44 -6.90 -10.19
CA LEU A 132 -1.84 -7.55 -11.43
C LEU A 132 -1.97 -6.53 -12.57
N LYS A 133 -2.64 -5.40 -12.32
CA LYS A 133 -2.78 -4.32 -13.29
C LYS A 133 -1.41 -3.76 -13.69
N LEU A 134 -0.55 -3.48 -12.72
CA LEU A 134 0.81 -2.97 -12.97
C LEU A 134 1.62 -3.96 -13.82
N HIS A 135 1.58 -5.25 -13.50
CA HIS A 135 2.27 -6.27 -14.26
C HIS A 135 1.77 -6.34 -15.72
N GLN A 136 0.45 -6.28 -15.95
CA GLN A 136 -0.12 -6.25 -17.30
C GLN A 136 0.34 -5.03 -18.11
N GLU A 137 0.39 -3.85 -17.49
CA GLU A 137 0.82 -2.61 -18.15
C GLU A 137 2.33 -2.60 -18.44
N PHE A 138 3.13 -3.19 -17.54
CA PHE A 138 4.55 -3.42 -17.75
C PHE A 138 4.78 -4.37 -18.94
N MET A 139 4.09 -5.51 -18.99
CA MET A 139 4.18 -6.46 -20.10
C MET A 139 3.71 -5.88 -21.43
N ALA A 140 2.77 -4.93 -21.39
CA ALA A 140 2.31 -4.19 -22.56
C ALA A 140 3.18 -2.97 -22.93
N ALA A 141 4.33 -2.77 -22.26
CA ALA A 141 5.24 -1.64 -22.44
C ALA A 141 4.57 -0.26 -22.30
N ARG A 142 3.51 -0.16 -21.46
CA ARG A 142 2.78 1.10 -21.20
C ARG A 142 3.24 1.81 -19.93
N ILE A 143 4.14 1.19 -19.18
CA ILE A 143 4.85 1.77 -18.03
C ILE A 143 6.23 1.12 -17.94
N ASN A 144 7.27 1.92 -17.76
CA ASN A 144 8.62 1.44 -17.51
C ASN A 144 8.89 1.42 -16.01
N CYS A 145 9.04 0.25 -15.41
CA CYS A 145 9.41 0.10 -14.01
C CYS A 145 10.02 -1.27 -13.76
N ASN A 146 10.90 -1.38 -12.77
CA ASN A 146 11.51 -2.63 -12.36
C ASN A 146 10.64 -3.39 -11.33
N PHE A 147 9.39 -3.70 -11.67
CA PHE A 147 8.45 -4.37 -10.76
C PHE A 147 8.89 -5.80 -10.43
N LYS A 148 9.02 -6.12 -9.13
CA LYS A 148 9.53 -7.41 -8.65
C LYS A 148 8.50 -8.26 -7.92
N GLY A 149 7.49 -7.67 -7.29
CA GLY A 149 6.44 -8.43 -6.63
C GLY A 149 5.72 -7.68 -5.52
N ILE A 150 4.97 -8.46 -4.73
CA ILE A 150 4.18 -7.95 -3.61
C ILE A 150 4.51 -8.66 -2.30
N GLY A 151 4.36 -7.93 -1.20
CA GLY A 151 4.29 -8.48 0.16
C GLY A 151 2.91 -8.23 0.73
N LEU A 152 2.36 -9.19 1.49
CA LEU A 152 1.03 -9.10 2.09
C LEU A 152 1.13 -9.42 3.58
N GLY A 153 0.83 -8.45 4.45
CA GLY A 153 0.73 -8.64 5.89
C GLY A 153 -0.72 -8.75 6.33
N ASP A 154 -1.09 -9.83 7.02
CA ASP A 154 -2.43 -10.04 7.59
C ASP A 154 -3.58 -9.68 6.62
N ALA A 155 -3.42 -10.09 5.36
CA ALA A 155 -4.24 -9.61 4.26
C ALA A 155 -5.51 -10.45 4.06
N TRP A 156 -6.65 -9.77 4.03
CA TRP A 156 -7.93 -10.26 3.57
C TRP A 156 -7.98 -10.27 2.03
N VAL A 157 -7.65 -11.41 1.44
CA VAL A 157 -7.61 -11.61 -0.03
C VAL A 157 -8.78 -12.46 -0.52
N SER A 158 -9.14 -13.52 0.21
CA SER A 158 -10.22 -14.45 -0.12
C SER A 158 -11.30 -14.42 0.95
N PRO A 159 -12.48 -13.82 0.68
CA PRO A 159 -13.57 -13.78 1.65
C PRO A 159 -14.00 -15.16 2.12
N ILE A 160 -14.14 -16.12 1.19
CA ILE A 160 -14.56 -17.49 1.52
C ILE A 160 -13.53 -18.16 2.43
N SER A 161 -12.24 -18.13 2.06
CA SER A 161 -11.20 -18.76 2.87
C SER A 161 -11.10 -18.12 4.26
N SER A 162 -11.26 -16.80 4.35
CA SER A 162 -11.23 -16.08 5.62
C SER A 162 -12.39 -16.51 6.52
N LEU A 163 -13.62 -16.47 5.99
CA LEU A 163 -14.83 -16.83 6.74
C LEU A 163 -14.85 -18.29 7.18
N THR A 164 -14.32 -19.21 6.37
CA THR A 164 -14.25 -20.63 6.75
C THR A 164 -13.13 -20.92 7.74
N SER A 165 -12.06 -20.11 7.76
CA SER A 165 -10.94 -20.27 8.69
C SER A 165 -11.21 -19.72 10.10
N TRP A 166 -12.05 -18.68 10.24
CA TRP A 166 -12.25 -18.02 11.53
C TRP A 166 -12.89 -18.91 12.60
N PRO A 167 -13.98 -19.65 12.34
CA PRO A 167 -14.60 -20.48 13.39
C PRO A 167 -13.64 -21.51 14.01
N PRO A 168 -12.90 -22.36 13.25
CA PRO A 168 -11.96 -23.29 13.87
C PRO A 168 -10.77 -22.58 14.53
N TYR A 169 -10.29 -21.47 13.98
CA TYR A 169 -9.22 -20.67 14.60
C TYR A 169 -9.63 -20.14 15.97
N LEU A 170 -10.81 -19.52 16.07
CA LEU A 170 -11.34 -18.98 17.33
C LEU A 170 -11.62 -20.08 18.36
N LEU A 171 -12.15 -21.23 17.93
CA LEU A 171 -12.36 -22.39 18.81
C LEU A 171 -11.05 -22.86 19.45
N ASN A 172 -9.97 -22.95 18.65
CA ASN A 172 -8.67 -23.37 19.14
C ASN A 172 -8.04 -22.33 20.09
N LEU A 173 -8.27 -21.03 19.87
CA LEU A 173 -7.83 -20.00 20.80
C LEU A 173 -8.48 -20.17 22.19
N VAL A 174 -9.79 -20.44 22.25
CA VAL A 174 -10.49 -20.64 23.53
C VAL A 174 -10.00 -21.91 24.24
N ASN A 175 -9.83 -23.01 23.51
CA ASN A 175 -9.38 -24.28 24.09
C ASN A 175 -7.92 -24.25 24.57
N THR A 176 -7.11 -23.30 24.11
CA THR A 176 -5.73 -23.11 24.57
C THR A 176 -5.66 -22.29 25.88
N VAL A 177 -6.74 -21.59 26.26
CA VAL A 177 -6.78 -20.70 27.44
C VAL A 177 -7.40 -21.37 28.68
N ILE A 178 -7.82 -22.65 28.59
CA ILE A 178 -8.35 -23.42 29.72
C ILE A 178 -7.34 -24.49 30.18
N GLU A 179 -6.11 -24.09 30.53
CA GLU A 179 -5.22 -24.87 31.39
C GLU A 179 -4.40 -23.94 32.28
N VAL A 180 -5.06 -23.33 33.26
CA VAL A 180 -4.42 -22.96 34.53
C VAL A 180 -5.42 -23.23 35.66
N GLN A 181 -5.34 -24.41 36.26
CA GLN A 181 -5.79 -24.67 37.63
C GLN A 181 -4.57 -25.09 38.45
#